data_AF-A0A0C5K0Z2-F1
#
_entry.id   AF-A0A0C5K0Z2-F1
#
_cell.length_a   1.000
_cell.length_b   1.000
_cell.length_c   1.000
_cell.angle_alpha   90.00
_cell.angle_beta   90.00
_cell.angle_gamma   90.00
#
_symmetry.space_group_name_H-M   'P 1'
#
loop_
_entity.id
_entity.type
_entity.pdbx_description
1 polymer ?
#
loop_
_entity_poly.entity_id
_entity_poly.type
_entity_poly.pdbx_seq_one_letter_code
_entity_poly.pdbx_strand_id
1 'polypeptide(L)'
;MPLTTAILASFLDFFFIHSLELSFLFSTLLPNHSHLFFFFFLFFIEMPSIRVKSDNVKYTDGSIESKYVYHSTRVNKAADGTIEVEPVDTSLSFRTERKVPRVGTMLVGWGGNNGSTVTAGILANKLGISWRTKRGVKKANYFGSITQSSTINMGMTRDMKETHVPLNAVVPMVHPNDLVIGGWDCSNMNLGDAMRRGGVLDVQLQDALYDHMKSMTPLPALFDLDFVAGNQEERANNIIRASSKWEAVEKVRADIRNFKESNQLDKVIVLWTANTERFSEHKVGVHDTADNLIAAVKRNEAELAPSLLYAMAAVLEGCSYINGAPQNTLCSGLVELAHQHKVFVGGDDFKSGQTKMKSALVEFFVGAGIKPECIASYNHLGNNDGYNLTAPRQFRSKEISKSNVVDDMVSSNEILFPEGSSKPDHCIVIKYLPYVGDSKRALDEYTFSIFMGGEQTIVLHNTCEDSLLATPLIIDLVVLTELMERVSIATEEGAQQSYEHMETILSLLSYLLKAPQVPEGTPVVNALNRQKQAIENVLRALVGLPAENNMLLECRVPFLRAEHQGAPL
;
A
#
# COMPACT_ATOMS: atom_id res chain seq x y z
N MET A 1 -24.64 -47.23 -2.38
CA MET A 1 -25.11 -46.11 -3.23
C MET A 1 -26.42 -46.54 -3.87
N PRO A 2 -27.51 -45.75 -3.90
CA PRO A 2 -27.67 -44.35 -3.49
C PRO A 2 -28.78 -44.15 -2.42
N LEU A 3 -28.48 -43.47 -1.30
CA LEU A 3 -29.54 -42.96 -0.40
C LEU A 3 -29.22 -41.58 0.21
N THR A 4 -28.08 -40.97 -0.12
CA THR A 4 -27.64 -39.71 0.47
C THR A 4 -27.81 -38.49 -0.44
N THR A 5 -28.16 -38.68 -1.71
CA THR A 5 -28.44 -37.57 -2.64
C THR A 5 -29.88 -37.05 -2.56
N ALA A 6 -30.82 -37.83 -1.99
CA ALA A 6 -32.23 -37.44 -1.89
C ALA A 6 -32.53 -36.50 -0.71
N ILE A 7 -31.72 -36.53 0.35
CA ILE A 7 -31.93 -35.74 1.58
C ILE A 7 -31.36 -34.31 1.44
N LEU A 8 -30.32 -34.09 0.62
CA LEU A 8 -29.83 -32.73 0.35
C LEU A 8 -30.71 -31.96 -0.64
N ALA A 9 -31.34 -32.63 -1.62
CA ALA A 9 -32.25 -31.98 -2.56
C ALA A 9 -33.55 -31.51 -1.86
N SER A 10 -34.07 -32.31 -0.94
CA SER A 10 -35.30 -31.97 -0.20
C SER A 10 -35.11 -30.88 0.86
N PHE A 11 -33.90 -30.63 1.36
CA PHE A 11 -33.61 -29.48 2.24
C PHE A 11 -33.45 -28.15 1.49
N LEU A 12 -32.94 -28.19 0.25
CA LEU A 12 -32.83 -27.01 -0.62
C LEU A 12 -34.19 -26.59 -1.19
N ASP A 13 -35.04 -27.56 -1.56
CA ASP A 13 -36.40 -27.28 -2.05
C ASP A 13 -37.31 -26.75 -0.93
N PHE A 14 -37.14 -27.18 0.33
CA PHE A 14 -37.93 -26.69 1.46
C PHE A 14 -37.69 -25.20 1.74
N PHE A 15 -36.43 -24.73 1.61
CA PHE A 15 -36.09 -23.31 1.77
C PHE A 15 -36.53 -22.44 0.58
N PHE A 16 -36.49 -22.98 -0.64
CA PHE A 16 -36.89 -22.22 -1.83
C PHE A 16 -38.41 -22.03 -1.90
N ILE A 17 -39.18 -23.08 -1.56
CA ILE A 17 -40.66 -23.05 -1.59
C ILE A 17 -41.23 -22.16 -0.47
N HIS A 18 -40.67 -22.18 0.74
CA HIS A 18 -41.12 -21.28 1.82
C HIS A 18 -40.78 -19.80 1.56
N SER A 19 -39.73 -19.50 0.78
CA SER A 19 -39.41 -18.11 0.41
C SER A 19 -40.37 -17.54 -0.64
N LEU A 20 -40.89 -18.38 -1.54
CA LEU A 20 -41.84 -18.02 -2.60
C LEU A 20 -43.28 -17.92 -2.07
N GLU A 21 -43.68 -18.78 -1.12
CA GLU A 21 -45.00 -18.68 -0.50
C GLU A 21 -45.13 -17.47 0.45
N LEU A 22 -44.07 -17.09 1.17
CA LEU A 22 -44.08 -15.85 1.97
C LEU A 22 -44.16 -14.58 1.11
N SER A 23 -43.53 -14.57 -0.06
CA SER A 23 -43.56 -13.42 -0.96
C SER A 23 -44.91 -13.28 -1.70
N PHE A 24 -45.63 -14.38 -1.90
CA PHE A 24 -47.00 -14.34 -2.45
C PHE A 24 -48.04 -13.91 -1.40
N LEU A 25 -47.89 -14.33 -0.13
CA LEU A 25 -48.80 -13.93 0.96
C LEU A 25 -48.67 -12.44 1.32
N PHE A 26 -47.48 -11.84 1.16
CA PHE A 26 -47.26 -10.42 1.46
C PHE A 26 -47.65 -9.46 0.32
N SER A 27 -47.76 -9.93 -0.93
CA SER A 27 -48.20 -9.08 -2.05
C SER A 27 -49.71 -8.82 -2.08
N THR A 28 -50.50 -9.61 -1.35
CA THR A 28 -51.97 -9.53 -1.33
C THR A 28 -52.54 -8.73 -0.16
N LEU A 29 -51.74 -8.36 0.85
CA LEU A 29 -52.24 -7.74 2.08
C LEU A 29 -51.95 -6.24 2.26
N LEU A 30 -51.01 -5.62 1.52
CA LEU A 30 -50.71 -4.18 1.66
C LEU A 30 -50.20 -3.54 0.33
N PRO A 31 -51.05 -2.85 -0.44
CA PRO A 31 -50.68 -2.38 -1.79
C PRO A 31 -49.71 -1.17 -1.84
N ASN A 32 -49.31 -0.57 -0.71
CA ASN A 32 -48.73 0.77 -0.70
C ASN A 32 -47.36 0.95 -0.01
N HIS A 33 -46.54 -0.09 0.13
CA HIS A 33 -45.15 0.06 0.65
C HIS A 33 -44.11 -0.89 0.03
N SER A 34 -44.17 -1.12 -1.28
CA SER A 34 -43.26 -2.04 -2.00
C SER A 34 -41.88 -1.48 -2.37
N HIS A 35 -41.56 -0.22 -2.02
CA HIS A 35 -40.23 0.36 -2.29
C HIS A 35 -39.25 0.33 -1.10
N LEU A 36 -39.70 -0.02 0.11
CA LEU A 36 -38.86 0.09 1.32
C LEU A 36 -38.28 -1.25 1.81
N PHE A 37 -38.79 -2.39 1.37
CA PHE A 37 -38.39 -3.71 1.90
C PHE A 37 -37.60 -4.60 0.93
N PHE A 38 -37.47 -4.20 -0.34
CA PHE A 38 -36.69 -4.94 -1.34
C PHE A 38 -35.20 -4.54 -1.40
N PHE A 39 -34.75 -3.65 -0.50
CA PHE A 39 -33.37 -3.15 -0.44
C PHE A 39 -32.47 -3.84 0.59
N PHE A 40 -32.98 -4.82 1.35
CA PHE A 40 -32.26 -5.45 2.47
C PHE A 40 -31.67 -6.85 2.20
N PHE A 41 -31.71 -7.31 0.95
CA PHE A 41 -30.99 -8.52 0.51
C PHE A 41 -29.88 -8.16 -0.48
N LEU A 42 -29.04 -7.19 -0.11
CA LEU A 42 -27.67 -7.19 -0.61
C LEU A 42 -26.96 -8.34 0.10
N PHE A 43 -26.39 -9.26 -0.68
CA PHE A 43 -25.40 -10.23 -0.22
C PHE A 43 -24.31 -9.50 0.59
N PHE A 44 -24.49 -9.42 1.91
CA PHE A 44 -23.37 -9.41 2.83
C PHE A 44 -22.78 -10.80 2.68
N ILE A 45 -21.73 -10.93 1.88
CA ILE A 45 -20.79 -12.02 2.09
C ILE A 45 -20.27 -11.76 3.50
N GLU A 46 -20.79 -12.49 4.49
CA GLU A 46 -20.22 -12.50 5.83
C GLU A 46 -18.73 -12.76 5.65
N MET A 47 -17.90 -11.78 6.00
CA MET A 47 -16.46 -12.00 5.94
C MET A 47 -16.15 -13.18 6.85
N PRO A 48 -15.39 -14.18 6.37
CA PRO A 48 -15.12 -15.36 7.17
C PRO A 48 -14.39 -14.94 8.45
N SER A 49 -14.94 -15.28 9.61
CA SER A 49 -14.25 -15.07 10.87
C SER A 49 -13.13 -16.09 10.99
N ILE A 50 -11.88 -15.64 10.92
CA ILE A 50 -10.72 -16.52 11.10
C ILE A 50 -10.44 -16.62 12.60
N ARG A 51 -10.33 -17.86 13.10
CA ARG A 51 -9.95 -18.13 14.49
C ARG A 51 -8.89 -19.22 14.53
N VAL A 52 -7.69 -18.85 14.93
CA VAL A 52 -6.60 -19.81 15.17
C VAL A 52 -6.83 -20.50 16.50
N LYS A 53 -6.89 -21.83 16.49
CA LYS A 53 -6.99 -22.66 17.70
C LYS A 53 -5.60 -23.11 18.11
N SER A 54 -4.94 -22.34 18.96
CA SER A 54 -3.59 -22.61 19.48
C SER A 54 -3.46 -22.06 20.90
N ASP A 55 -2.70 -22.74 21.75
CA ASP A 55 -2.37 -22.25 23.10
C ASP A 55 -1.45 -21.01 23.05
N ASN A 56 -0.81 -20.77 21.89
CA ASN A 56 0.03 -19.60 21.64
C ASN A 56 -0.76 -18.35 21.25
N VAL A 57 -2.11 -18.40 21.21
CA VAL A 57 -2.93 -17.26 20.79
C VAL A 57 -4.11 -17.08 21.73
N LYS A 58 -4.24 -15.86 22.27
CA LYS A 58 -5.35 -15.47 23.12
C LYS A 58 -6.11 -14.32 22.47
N TYR A 59 -7.39 -14.56 22.21
CA TYR A 59 -8.32 -13.52 21.78
C TYR A 59 -9.04 -12.97 23.01
N THR A 60 -8.78 -11.71 23.35
CA THR A 60 -9.52 -10.96 24.38
C THR A 60 -10.49 -9.99 23.71
N ASP A 61 -11.33 -9.31 24.47
CA ASP A 61 -12.21 -8.27 23.93
C ASP A 61 -11.42 -7.09 23.37
N GLY A 62 -10.26 -6.77 23.94
CA GLY A 62 -9.42 -5.64 23.56
C GLY A 62 -8.31 -5.95 22.54
N SER A 63 -7.77 -7.17 22.56
CA SER A 63 -6.54 -7.52 21.81
C SER A 63 -6.49 -8.97 21.35
N ILE A 64 -5.69 -9.20 20.31
CA ILE A 64 -5.14 -10.51 19.96
C ILE A 64 -3.72 -10.54 20.54
N GLU A 65 -3.44 -11.49 21.43
CA GLU A 65 -2.10 -11.71 21.98
C GLU A 65 -1.56 -13.02 21.40
N SER A 66 -0.43 -12.97 20.71
CA SER A 66 0.18 -14.15 20.11
C SER A 66 1.63 -14.32 20.53
N LYS A 67 2.00 -15.56 20.86
CA LYS A 67 3.38 -15.99 21.01
C LYS A 67 3.88 -16.51 19.67
N TYR A 68 5.06 -16.07 19.28
CA TYR A 68 5.65 -16.39 17.99
C TYR A 68 7.15 -16.61 18.14
N VAL A 69 7.66 -17.71 17.59
CA VAL A 69 9.10 -17.96 17.52
C VAL A 69 9.60 -17.47 16.18
N TYR A 70 10.40 -16.41 16.18
CA TYR A 70 11.05 -15.91 14.98
C TYR A 70 12.33 -16.71 14.72
N HIS A 71 12.23 -17.60 13.75
CA HIS A 71 13.36 -18.38 13.22
C HIS A 71 14.13 -17.53 12.22
N SER A 72 15.43 -17.33 12.49
CA SER A 72 16.34 -16.58 11.63
C SER A 72 17.71 -17.26 11.59
N THR A 73 18.64 -16.70 10.83
CA THR A 73 20.02 -17.19 10.78
C THR A 73 21.01 -16.04 10.90
N ARG A 74 22.11 -16.29 11.59
CA ARG A 74 23.30 -15.43 11.58
C ARG A 74 24.36 -16.10 10.70
N VAL A 75 24.92 -15.34 9.77
CA VAL A 75 25.89 -15.85 8.79
C VAL A 75 27.24 -15.17 8.98
N ASN A 76 28.29 -15.97 9.11
CA ASN A 76 29.68 -15.51 9.14
C ASN A 76 30.42 -16.02 7.90
N LYS A 77 31.06 -15.11 7.14
CA LYS A 77 31.88 -15.45 5.97
C LYS A 77 33.35 -15.31 6.35
N ALA A 78 34.04 -16.43 6.52
CA ALA A 78 35.45 -16.47 6.85
C ALA A 78 36.32 -16.02 5.66
N ALA A 79 37.56 -15.62 5.93
CA ALA A 79 38.49 -15.11 4.90
C ALA A 79 38.87 -16.17 3.84
N ASP A 80 38.73 -17.46 4.16
CA ASP A 80 38.95 -18.58 3.23
C ASP A 80 37.74 -18.90 2.35
N GLY A 81 36.63 -18.15 2.49
CA GLY A 81 35.38 -18.36 1.76
C GLY A 81 34.39 -19.30 2.44
N THR A 82 34.74 -19.89 3.60
CA THR A 82 33.80 -20.73 4.37
C THR A 82 32.62 -19.90 4.87
N ILE A 83 31.41 -20.43 4.74
CA ILE A 83 30.17 -19.82 5.23
C ILE A 83 29.67 -20.63 6.43
N GLU A 84 29.75 -20.03 7.61
CA GLU A 84 29.17 -20.58 8.85
C GLU A 84 27.77 -19.99 9.06
N VAL A 85 26.78 -20.86 9.30
CA VAL A 85 25.38 -20.46 9.48
C VAL A 85 24.88 -20.94 10.84
N GLU A 86 24.54 -20.00 11.70
CA GLU A 86 23.98 -20.22 13.05
C GLU A 86 22.46 -20.01 13.00
N PRO A 87 21.63 -21.04 13.24
CA PRO A 87 20.20 -20.87 13.47
C PRO A 87 19.94 -20.09 14.76
N VAL A 88 19.06 -19.09 14.71
CA VAL A 88 18.71 -18.25 15.85
C VAL A 88 17.20 -18.20 15.99
N ASP A 89 16.72 -18.62 17.17
CA ASP A 89 15.31 -18.59 17.53
C ASP A 89 15.08 -17.48 18.55
N THR A 90 14.18 -16.54 18.24
CA THR A 90 13.80 -15.46 19.16
C THR A 90 12.32 -15.60 19.53
N SER A 91 12.04 -15.72 20.83
CA SER A 91 10.66 -15.79 21.32
C SER A 91 10.06 -14.39 21.47
N LEU A 92 8.99 -14.14 20.73
CA LEU A 92 8.32 -12.85 20.63
C LEU A 92 6.87 -12.97 21.09
N SER A 93 6.38 -11.90 21.72
CA SER A 93 4.97 -11.72 22.04
C SER A 93 4.43 -10.52 21.26
N PHE A 94 3.47 -10.77 20.37
CA PHE A 94 2.72 -9.70 19.70
C PHE A 94 1.43 -9.40 20.47
N ARG A 95 1.06 -8.12 20.48
CA ARG A 95 -0.26 -7.66 20.89
C ARG A 95 -0.83 -6.76 19.81
N THR A 96 -1.97 -7.15 19.25
CA THR A 96 -2.71 -6.39 18.23
C THR A 96 -4.04 -5.94 18.80
N GLU A 97 -4.27 -4.64 18.89
CA GLU A 97 -5.56 -4.11 19.34
C GLU A 97 -6.68 -4.46 18.35
N ARG A 98 -7.84 -4.89 18.86
CA ARG A 98 -8.97 -5.35 18.02
C ARG A 98 -9.93 -4.25 17.61
N LYS A 99 -10.02 -3.18 18.40
CA LYS A 99 -10.88 -2.03 18.10
C LYS A 99 -10.30 -1.28 16.91
N VAL A 100 -10.99 -1.36 15.78
CA VAL A 100 -10.65 -0.57 14.60
C VAL A 100 -11.06 0.90 14.84
N PRO A 101 -10.12 1.85 14.78
CA PRO A 101 -10.38 3.27 15.05
C PRO A 101 -11.11 3.94 13.89
N ARG A 102 -11.69 5.12 14.15
CA ARG A 102 -12.17 6.01 13.10
C ARG A 102 -10.99 6.81 12.53
N VAL A 103 -10.71 6.63 11.25
CA VAL A 103 -9.48 7.11 10.61
C VAL A 103 -9.79 8.21 9.59
N GLY A 104 -9.05 9.30 9.70
CA GLY A 104 -8.94 10.28 8.64
C GLY A 104 -7.67 10.09 7.81
N THR A 105 -7.77 10.34 6.52
CA THR A 105 -6.61 10.45 5.63
C THR A 105 -6.59 11.85 5.03
N MET A 106 -5.51 12.59 5.31
CA MET A 106 -5.29 13.90 4.72
C MET A 106 -4.28 13.79 3.58
N LEU A 107 -4.74 14.06 2.37
CA LEU A 107 -3.95 13.96 1.15
C LEU A 107 -3.33 15.32 0.79
N VAL A 108 -2.01 15.39 0.70
CA VAL A 108 -1.36 16.52 0.02
C VAL A 108 -1.47 16.27 -1.48
N GLY A 109 -2.09 17.19 -2.21
CA GLY A 109 -2.49 16.99 -3.60
C GLY A 109 -3.86 16.32 -3.76
N TRP A 110 -4.79 16.57 -2.83
CA TRP A 110 -6.12 15.94 -2.81
C TRP A 110 -6.92 16.20 -4.10
N GLY A 111 -6.77 17.38 -4.68
CA GLY A 111 -7.40 17.74 -5.94
C GLY A 111 -6.71 17.13 -7.17
N GLY A 112 -5.62 16.39 -7.04
CA GLY A 112 -4.94 15.71 -8.14
C GLY A 112 -5.71 14.51 -8.72
N ASN A 113 -5.16 13.86 -9.75
CA ASN A 113 -5.79 12.67 -10.36
C ASN A 113 -5.99 11.56 -9.32
N ASN A 114 -4.94 11.21 -8.57
CA ASN A 114 -5.02 10.19 -7.52
C ASN A 114 -5.98 10.59 -6.40
N GLY A 115 -5.85 11.81 -5.87
CA GLY A 115 -6.66 12.28 -4.74
C GLY A 115 -8.17 12.34 -5.06
N SER A 116 -8.53 12.81 -6.25
CA SER A 116 -9.92 12.77 -6.71
C SER A 116 -10.41 11.35 -6.99
N THR A 117 -9.57 10.49 -7.57
CA THR A 117 -9.93 9.09 -7.88
C THR A 117 -10.12 8.25 -6.63
N VAL A 118 -9.26 8.36 -5.60
CA VAL A 118 -9.44 7.62 -4.34
C VAL A 118 -10.70 8.05 -3.59
N THR A 119 -11.00 9.34 -3.59
CA THR A 119 -12.23 9.89 -2.99
C THR A 119 -13.47 9.37 -3.71
N ALA A 120 -13.48 9.46 -5.04
CA ALA A 120 -14.55 8.95 -5.89
C ALA A 120 -14.73 7.43 -5.76
N GLY A 121 -13.64 6.68 -5.74
CA GLY A 121 -13.64 5.22 -5.63
C GLY A 121 -14.19 4.74 -4.30
N ILE A 122 -13.81 5.36 -3.19
CA ILE A 122 -14.37 5.06 -1.86
C ILE A 122 -15.86 5.38 -1.83
N LEU A 123 -16.26 6.56 -2.31
CA LEU A 123 -17.66 6.97 -2.31
C LEU A 123 -18.53 6.06 -3.19
N ALA A 124 -18.05 5.67 -4.38
CA ALA A 124 -18.76 4.76 -5.27
C ALA A 124 -19.00 3.39 -4.62
N ASN A 125 -18.01 2.85 -3.90
CA ASN A 125 -18.14 1.59 -3.17
C ASN A 125 -19.13 1.74 -2.00
N LYS A 126 -19.03 2.83 -1.23
CA LYS A 126 -19.92 3.14 -0.11
C LYS A 126 -21.39 3.28 -0.54
N LEU A 127 -21.63 3.91 -1.69
CA LEU A 127 -22.96 4.10 -2.26
C LEU A 127 -23.45 2.90 -3.09
N GLY A 128 -22.63 1.86 -3.27
CA GLY A 128 -22.99 0.68 -4.05
C GLY A 128 -23.23 0.98 -5.54
N ILE A 129 -22.56 2.00 -6.10
CA ILE A 129 -22.83 2.49 -7.45
C ILE A 129 -22.50 1.42 -8.49
N SER A 130 -23.39 1.30 -9.47
CA SER A 130 -23.17 0.56 -10.70
C SER A 130 -23.42 1.47 -11.90
N TRP A 131 -22.65 1.29 -12.96
CA TRP A 131 -22.74 2.09 -14.19
C TRP A 131 -22.65 1.19 -15.41
N ARG A 132 -23.23 1.63 -16.53
CA ARG A 132 -23.15 0.91 -17.79
C ARG A 132 -21.86 1.27 -18.49
N THR A 133 -21.29 0.29 -19.17
CA THR A 133 -20.23 0.47 -20.16
C THR A 133 -20.70 -0.15 -21.47
N LYS A 134 -19.94 0.06 -22.54
CA LYS A 134 -20.15 -0.65 -23.81
C LYS A 134 -20.07 -2.19 -23.69
N ARG A 135 -19.57 -2.71 -22.57
CA ARG A 135 -19.43 -4.15 -22.29
C ARG A 135 -20.41 -4.65 -21.21
N GLY A 136 -21.44 -3.88 -20.89
CA GLY A 136 -22.41 -4.20 -19.85
C GLY A 136 -22.21 -3.40 -18.56
N VAL A 137 -22.96 -3.77 -17.53
CA VAL A 137 -22.95 -3.09 -16.22
C VAL A 137 -21.68 -3.45 -15.45
N LYS A 138 -21.05 -2.43 -14.85
CA LYS A 138 -19.96 -2.52 -13.88
C LYS A 138 -20.46 -2.08 -12.52
N LYS A 139 -19.86 -2.65 -11.46
CA LYS A 139 -20.12 -2.29 -10.06
C LYS A 139 -18.82 -1.80 -9.43
N ALA A 140 -18.92 -0.82 -8.54
CA ALA A 140 -17.79 -0.35 -7.73
C ALA A 140 -17.14 -1.52 -6.98
N ASN A 141 -15.82 -1.51 -6.93
CA ASN A 141 -14.99 -2.50 -6.25
C ASN A 141 -13.64 -1.87 -5.84
N TYR A 142 -12.79 -2.64 -5.16
CA TYR A 142 -11.44 -2.27 -4.78
C TYR A 142 -10.35 -3.12 -5.46
N PHE A 143 -10.56 -3.51 -6.71
CA PHE A 143 -9.56 -4.29 -7.44
C PHE A 143 -8.23 -3.54 -7.53
N GLY A 144 -7.13 -4.29 -7.46
CA GLY A 144 -5.77 -3.76 -7.40
C GLY A 144 -5.26 -3.49 -5.98
N SER A 145 -6.14 -3.47 -4.97
CA SER A 145 -5.74 -3.39 -3.56
C SER A 145 -5.42 -4.77 -3.01
N ILE A 146 -4.27 -4.92 -2.36
CA ILE A 146 -3.90 -6.18 -1.69
C ILE A 146 -4.70 -6.39 -0.42
N THR A 147 -5.02 -5.33 0.33
CA THR A 147 -5.79 -5.47 1.56
C THR A 147 -7.23 -5.87 1.28
N GLN A 148 -7.83 -5.35 0.20
CA GLN A 148 -9.26 -5.55 -0.09
C GLN A 148 -9.56 -6.66 -1.09
N SER A 149 -8.63 -6.99 -2.00
CA SER A 149 -8.90 -7.89 -3.12
C SER A 149 -7.89 -9.03 -3.28
N SER A 150 -6.99 -9.24 -2.31
CA SER A 150 -6.09 -10.40 -2.29
C SER A 150 -6.44 -11.40 -1.21
N THR A 151 -5.88 -12.59 -1.33
CA THR A 151 -6.04 -13.68 -0.37
C THR A 151 -4.70 -14.12 0.18
N ILE A 152 -4.76 -14.78 1.33
CA ILE A 152 -3.63 -15.42 2.01
C ILE A 152 -3.96 -16.90 2.23
N ASN A 153 -2.98 -17.78 2.06
CA ASN A 153 -3.12 -19.21 2.33
C ASN A 153 -3.11 -19.45 3.85
N MET A 154 -4.06 -20.23 4.34
CA MET A 154 -4.20 -20.63 5.75
C MET A 154 -3.81 -22.09 6.00
N GLY A 155 -3.35 -22.80 4.96
CA GLY A 155 -2.95 -24.20 5.01
C GLY A 155 -3.93 -25.11 4.27
N MET A 156 -3.86 -26.41 4.56
CA MET A 156 -4.64 -27.43 3.86
C MET A 156 -5.78 -27.99 4.73
N THR A 157 -6.92 -28.26 4.11
CA THR A 157 -7.98 -29.07 4.70
C THR A 157 -7.55 -30.54 4.85
N ARG A 158 -8.31 -31.33 5.62
CA ARG A 158 -8.08 -32.79 5.73
C ARG A 158 -8.19 -33.52 4.39
N ASP A 159 -8.96 -32.99 3.43
CA ASP A 159 -9.04 -33.55 2.07
C ASP A 159 -7.96 -33.00 1.12
N MET A 160 -6.86 -32.45 1.66
CA MET A 160 -5.68 -31.96 0.91
C MET A 160 -5.99 -30.83 -0.07
N LYS A 161 -6.91 -29.91 0.30
CA LYS A 161 -7.17 -28.69 -0.47
C LYS A 161 -6.63 -27.48 0.26
N GLU A 162 -5.85 -26.65 -0.44
CA GLU A 162 -5.43 -25.36 0.10
C GLU A 162 -6.63 -24.46 0.38
N THR A 163 -6.59 -23.78 1.52
CA THR A 163 -7.64 -22.88 1.96
C THR A 163 -7.10 -21.46 1.97
N HIS A 164 -7.63 -20.64 1.05
CA HIS A 164 -7.31 -19.22 0.97
C HIS A 164 -8.44 -18.39 1.55
N VAL A 165 -8.09 -17.32 2.25
CA VAL A 165 -9.03 -16.39 2.88
C VAL A 165 -8.68 -14.96 2.48
N PRO A 166 -9.62 -13.99 2.51
CA PRO A 166 -9.32 -12.58 2.31
C PRO A 166 -8.21 -12.11 3.27
N LEU A 167 -7.23 -11.36 2.77
CA LEU A 167 -6.09 -10.91 3.58
C LEU A 167 -6.54 -10.04 4.77
N ASN A 168 -7.52 -9.17 4.56
CA ASN A 168 -8.14 -8.33 5.60
C ASN A 168 -9.01 -9.09 6.62
N ALA A 169 -9.21 -10.41 6.45
CA ALA A 169 -9.96 -11.22 7.40
C ALA A 169 -9.07 -11.82 8.51
N VAL A 170 -7.74 -11.78 8.37
CA VAL A 170 -6.78 -12.40 9.32
C VAL A 170 -6.79 -11.66 10.66
N VAL A 171 -6.79 -10.34 10.63
CA VAL A 171 -6.89 -9.45 11.78
C VAL A 171 -7.84 -8.30 11.45
N PRO A 172 -8.50 -7.65 12.43
CA PRO A 172 -9.33 -6.48 12.16
C PRO A 172 -8.53 -5.37 11.48
N MET A 173 -9.02 -4.90 10.34
CA MET A 173 -8.44 -3.81 9.56
C MET A 173 -9.49 -2.74 9.26
N VAL A 174 -9.05 -1.50 9.05
CA VAL A 174 -9.90 -0.43 8.54
C VAL A 174 -10.45 -0.82 7.18
N HIS A 175 -11.77 -0.72 7.02
CA HIS A 175 -12.39 -0.86 5.71
C HIS A 175 -12.38 0.51 4.99
N PRO A 176 -12.05 0.60 3.68
CA PRO A 176 -11.88 1.90 3.03
C PRO A 176 -13.16 2.75 2.96
N ASN A 177 -14.35 2.14 3.01
CA ASN A 177 -15.64 2.86 3.13
C ASN A 177 -15.77 3.71 4.41
N ASP A 178 -14.98 3.41 5.43
CA ASP A 178 -15.01 4.07 6.73
C ASP A 178 -13.96 5.19 6.85
N LEU A 179 -13.07 5.32 5.86
CA LEU A 179 -12.09 6.40 5.80
C LEU A 179 -12.79 7.74 5.56
N VAL A 180 -12.38 8.74 6.34
CA VAL A 180 -12.72 10.15 6.09
C VAL A 180 -11.57 10.77 5.31
N ILE A 181 -11.83 11.22 4.08
CA ILE A 181 -10.80 11.80 3.21
C ILE A 181 -10.91 13.33 3.22
N GLY A 182 -9.77 13.99 3.38
CA GLY A 182 -9.61 15.44 3.24
C GLY A 182 -8.21 15.77 2.75
N GLY A 183 -7.83 17.05 2.79
CA GLY A 183 -6.45 17.45 2.53
C GLY A 183 -6.31 18.77 1.78
N TRP A 184 -5.16 18.94 1.15
CA TRP A 184 -4.71 20.20 0.58
C TRP A 184 -4.43 20.06 -0.91
N ASP A 185 -4.59 21.14 -1.67
CA ASP A 185 -4.14 21.22 -3.06
C ASP A 185 -3.80 22.67 -3.39
N CYS A 186 -2.80 22.89 -4.25
CA CYS A 186 -2.45 24.23 -4.72
C CYS A 186 -3.56 24.84 -5.61
N SER A 187 -4.49 24.01 -6.10
CA SER A 187 -5.71 24.44 -6.79
C SER A 187 -6.92 24.38 -5.85
N ASN A 188 -7.78 25.41 -5.89
CA ASN A 188 -9.05 25.44 -5.16
C ASN A 188 -10.19 24.69 -5.86
N MET A 189 -9.91 23.97 -6.95
CA MET A 189 -10.91 23.21 -7.69
C MET A 189 -11.56 22.15 -6.79
N ASN A 190 -12.89 22.14 -6.73
CA ASN A 190 -13.63 21.13 -5.98
C ASN A 190 -13.39 19.72 -6.57
N LEU A 191 -13.64 18.69 -5.76
CA LEU A 191 -13.33 17.31 -6.13
C LEU A 191 -14.19 16.77 -7.28
N GLY A 192 -15.40 17.29 -7.48
CA GLY A 192 -16.26 16.93 -8.62
C GLY A 192 -15.67 17.41 -9.96
N ASP A 193 -15.22 18.66 -10.01
CA ASP A 193 -14.54 19.21 -11.17
C ASP A 193 -13.13 18.62 -11.35
N ALA A 194 -12.42 18.35 -10.25
CA ALA A 194 -11.12 17.68 -10.28
C ALA A 194 -11.21 16.26 -10.87
N MET A 195 -12.27 15.50 -10.51
CA MET A 195 -12.56 14.19 -11.07
C MET A 195 -12.80 14.28 -12.59
N ARG A 196 -13.59 15.26 -13.04
CA ARG A 196 -13.82 15.51 -14.48
C ARG A 196 -12.55 15.91 -15.21
N ARG A 197 -11.75 16.82 -14.65
CA ARG A 197 -10.45 17.25 -15.19
C ARG A 197 -9.47 16.08 -15.30
N GLY A 198 -9.47 15.18 -14.32
CA GLY A 198 -8.60 14.01 -14.30
C GLY A 198 -8.87 13.03 -15.45
N GLY A 199 -10.13 12.93 -15.90
CA GLY A 199 -10.52 12.08 -17.02
C GLY A 199 -10.29 10.58 -16.78
N VAL A 200 -10.24 10.16 -15.52
CA VAL A 200 -9.87 8.78 -15.11
C VAL A 200 -11.07 7.84 -15.14
N LEU A 201 -12.19 8.25 -14.54
CA LEU A 201 -13.36 7.41 -14.34
C LEU A 201 -14.28 7.43 -15.57
N ASP A 202 -15.13 6.41 -15.72
CA ASP A 202 -16.17 6.40 -16.76
C ASP A 202 -17.14 7.58 -16.56
N VAL A 203 -17.58 8.22 -17.65
CA VAL A 203 -18.42 9.42 -17.62
C VAL A 203 -19.69 9.21 -16.79
N GLN A 204 -20.36 8.05 -16.93
CA GLN A 204 -21.58 7.80 -16.16
C GLN A 204 -21.29 7.70 -14.66
N LEU A 205 -20.13 7.15 -14.28
CA LEU A 205 -19.70 7.11 -12.89
C LEU A 205 -19.37 8.51 -12.37
N GLN A 206 -18.71 9.34 -13.19
CA GLN A 206 -18.45 10.74 -12.85
C GLN A 206 -19.75 11.51 -12.58
N ASP A 207 -20.73 11.39 -13.46
CA ASP A 207 -22.01 12.09 -13.32
C ASP A 207 -22.78 11.61 -12.07
N ALA A 208 -22.74 10.31 -11.77
CA ALA A 208 -23.35 9.75 -10.57
C ALA A 208 -22.70 10.25 -9.26
N LEU A 209 -21.41 10.59 -9.30
CA LEU A 209 -20.65 11.04 -8.14
C LEU A 209 -20.53 12.56 -8.00
N TYR A 210 -20.80 13.30 -9.07
CA TYR A 210 -20.51 14.74 -9.14
C TYR A 210 -21.15 15.53 -8.00
N ASP A 211 -22.44 15.31 -7.75
CA ASP A 211 -23.18 16.05 -6.72
C ASP A 211 -22.69 15.75 -5.30
N HIS A 212 -22.11 14.57 -5.08
CA HIS A 212 -21.52 14.20 -3.80
C HIS A 212 -20.12 14.80 -3.61
N MET A 213 -19.39 15.10 -4.69
CA MET A 213 -18.00 15.55 -4.64
C MET A 213 -17.84 17.06 -4.88
N LYS A 214 -18.82 17.73 -5.48
CA LYS A 214 -18.74 19.17 -5.82
C LYS A 214 -18.62 20.10 -4.61
N SER A 215 -19.08 19.65 -3.43
CA SER A 215 -18.96 20.41 -2.18
C SER A 215 -17.67 20.12 -1.42
N MET A 216 -16.87 19.15 -1.85
CA MET A 216 -15.58 18.84 -1.26
C MET A 216 -14.53 19.72 -1.93
N THR A 217 -13.88 20.60 -1.15
CA THR A 217 -12.87 21.54 -1.64
C THR A 217 -11.56 21.37 -0.88
N PRO A 218 -10.40 21.30 -1.56
CA PRO A 218 -9.12 21.22 -0.89
C PRO A 218 -8.81 22.45 -0.03
N LEU A 219 -8.16 22.23 1.11
CA LEU A 219 -7.55 23.30 1.90
C LEU A 219 -6.40 23.95 1.11
N PRO A 220 -6.05 25.23 1.38
CA PRO A 220 -4.91 25.88 0.76
C PRO A 220 -3.61 25.12 1.06
N ALA A 221 -2.73 24.93 0.07
CA ALA A 221 -1.51 24.14 0.22
C ALA A 221 -0.24 24.98 0.42
N LEU A 222 0.77 24.44 1.10
CA LEU A 222 2.16 24.87 0.91
C LEU A 222 2.57 24.57 -0.53
N PHE A 223 3.12 25.58 -1.22
CA PHE A 223 3.52 25.48 -2.61
C PHE A 223 4.76 26.34 -2.87
N ASP A 224 5.75 25.75 -3.52
CA ASP A 224 7.02 26.40 -3.83
C ASP A 224 7.49 25.99 -5.23
N LEU A 225 7.55 26.97 -6.14
CA LEU A 225 7.95 26.76 -7.54
C LEU A 225 9.41 26.35 -7.70
N ASP A 226 10.26 26.58 -6.69
CA ASP A 226 11.65 26.12 -6.74
C ASP A 226 11.75 24.59 -6.58
N PHE A 227 10.71 23.94 -6.05
CA PHE A 227 10.68 22.50 -5.84
C PHE A 227 9.88 21.73 -6.90
N VAL A 228 8.88 22.35 -7.53
CA VAL A 228 8.09 21.73 -8.61
C VAL A 228 8.46 22.29 -10.00
N ALA A 229 7.80 21.81 -11.06
CA ALA A 229 8.02 22.36 -12.39
C ALA A 229 7.37 23.76 -12.51
N GLY A 230 8.04 24.70 -13.21
CA GLY A 230 7.51 26.06 -13.42
C GLY A 230 6.15 26.10 -14.12
N ASN A 231 5.83 25.06 -14.90
CA ASN A 231 4.52 24.90 -15.55
C ASN A 231 3.35 24.60 -14.58
N GLN A 232 3.60 24.54 -13.27
CA GLN A 232 2.58 24.42 -12.24
C GLN A 232 2.10 25.78 -11.71
N GLU A 233 2.73 26.89 -12.09
CA GLU A 233 2.41 28.24 -11.61
C GLU A 233 0.93 28.60 -11.86
N GLU A 234 0.43 28.40 -13.08
CA GLU A 234 -0.96 28.75 -13.44
C GLU A 234 -2.01 27.94 -12.66
N ARG A 235 -1.63 26.76 -12.16
CA ARG A 235 -2.52 25.91 -11.35
C ARG A 235 -2.65 26.42 -9.90
N ALA A 236 -1.65 27.15 -9.42
CA ALA A 236 -1.52 27.54 -8.02
C ALA A 236 -2.38 28.79 -7.68
N ASN A 237 -3.60 28.57 -7.22
CA ASN A 237 -4.52 29.64 -6.78
C ASN A 237 -5.04 29.46 -5.34
N ASN A 238 -4.58 28.44 -4.64
CA ASN A 238 -5.02 28.03 -3.31
C ASN A 238 -3.82 27.74 -2.40
N ILE A 239 -3.08 28.79 -2.04
CA ILE A 239 -1.80 28.66 -1.34
C ILE A 239 -1.91 29.20 0.08
N ILE A 240 -1.30 28.50 1.04
CA ILE A 240 -1.14 28.99 2.41
C ILE A 240 -0.29 30.25 2.38
N ARG A 241 -0.86 31.38 2.81
CA ARG A 241 -0.12 32.62 3.03
C ARG A 241 0.48 32.58 4.43
N ALA A 242 1.80 32.56 4.54
CA ALA A 242 2.52 32.60 5.81
C ALA A 242 3.75 33.51 5.69
N SER A 243 4.11 34.19 6.78
CA SER A 243 5.26 35.08 6.86
C SER A 243 6.60 34.33 7.04
N SER A 244 6.54 33.07 7.46
CA SER A 244 7.69 32.19 7.64
C SER A 244 7.30 30.72 7.41
N LYS A 245 8.28 29.86 7.15
CA LYS A 245 8.11 28.40 7.05
C LYS A 245 7.58 27.81 8.35
N TRP A 246 7.98 28.34 9.52
CA TRP A 246 7.43 27.89 10.81
C TRP A 246 5.96 28.24 10.97
N GLU A 247 5.53 29.46 10.59
CA GLU A 247 4.09 29.80 10.56
C GLU A 247 3.33 28.91 9.59
N ALA A 248 3.94 28.56 8.45
CA ALA A 248 3.36 27.63 7.49
C ALA A 248 3.15 26.23 8.07
N VAL A 249 4.16 25.69 8.78
CA VAL A 249 4.05 24.42 9.54
C VAL A 249 2.94 24.50 10.58
N GLU A 250 2.88 25.56 11.39
CA GLU A 250 1.82 25.73 12.40
C GLU A 250 0.41 25.77 11.80
N LYS A 251 0.24 26.32 10.59
CA LYS A 251 -1.04 26.28 9.87
C LYS A 251 -1.42 24.87 9.45
N VAL A 252 -0.48 24.10 8.89
CA VAL A 252 -0.72 22.69 8.55
C VAL A 252 -1.05 21.88 9.80
N ARG A 253 -0.34 22.11 10.91
CA ARG A 253 -0.64 21.50 12.22
C ARG A 253 -2.05 21.84 12.71
N ALA A 254 -2.48 23.10 12.56
CA ALA A 254 -3.84 23.51 12.89
C ALA A 254 -4.88 22.82 12.00
N ASP A 255 -4.62 22.70 10.71
CA ASP A 255 -5.50 22.00 9.77
C ASP A 255 -5.68 20.52 10.14
N ILE A 256 -4.60 19.83 10.53
CA ILE A 256 -4.64 18.44 11.00
C ILE A 256 -5.52 18.31 12.25
N ARG A 257 -5.33 19.19 13.25
CA ARG A 257 -6.14 19.20 14.48
C ARG A 257 -7.61 19.48 14.20
N ASN A 258 -7.89 20.49 13.38
CA ASN A 258 -9.26 20.87 12.99
C ASN A 258 -9.94 19.73 12.22
N PHE A 259 -9.24 19.06 11.31
CA PHE A 259 -9.77 17.91 10.58
C PHE A 259 -10.07 16.74 11.52
N LYS A 260 -9.16 16.44 12.45
CA LYS A 260 -9.34 15.40 13.47
C LYS A 260 -10.56 15.67 14.34
N GLU A 261 -10.68 16.87 14.89
CA GLU A 261 -11.77 17.27 15.78
C GLU A 261 -13.12 17.32 15.06
N SER A 262 -13.20 18.02 13.92
CA SER A 262 -14.46 18.20 13.18
C SER A 262 -15.09 16.90 12.69
N ASN A 263 -14.27 15.85 12.47
CA ASN A 263 -14.72 14.55 12.00
C ASN A 263 -14.74 13.47 13.11
N GLN A 264 -14.41 13.85 14.35
CA GLN A 264 -14.35 12.98 15.54
C GLN A 264 -13.46 11.76 15.31
N LEU A 265 -12.26 11.99 14.78
CA LEU A 265 -11.33 10.95 14.37
C LEU A 265 -10.43 10.55 15.54
N ASP A 266 -10.22 9.24 15.70
CA ASP A 266 -9.24 8.71 16.65
C ASP A 266 -7.82 8.94 16.12
N LYS A 267 -7.64 8.74 14.80
CA LYS A 267 -6.35 8.76 14.11
C LYS A 267 -6.41 9.55 12.80
N VAL A 268 -5.28 10.14 12.42
CA VAL A 268 -5.08 10.78 11.12
C VAL A 268 -3.77 10.26 10.52
N ILE A 269 -3.82 9.87 9.25
CA ILE A 269 -2.64 9.54 8.44
C ILE A 269 -2.52 10.60 7.35
N VAL A 270 -1.33 11.20 7.24
CA VAL A 270 -1.02 12.18 6.20
C VAL A 270 -0.30 11.47 5.06
N LEU A 271 -0.73 11.69 3.82
CA LEU A 271 -0.12 11.05 2.66
C LEU A 271 0.13 12.08 1.55
N TRP A 272 1.35 12.08 1.02
CA TRP A 272 1.71 12.90 -0.12
C TRP A 272 1.37 12.20 -1.43
N THR A 273 0.48 12.80 -2.21
CA THR A 273 0.18 12.40 -3.60
C THR A 273 0.15 13.62 -4.55
N ALA A 274 0.84 14.70 -4.17
CA ALA A 274 0.98 15.89 -4.99
C ALA A 274 2.06 15.71 -6.06
N ASN A 275 2.37 16.79 -6.75
CA ASN A 275 3.44 16.83 -7.74
C ASN A 275 4.74 16.27 -7.20
N THR A 276 5.49 15.59 -8.07
CA THR A 276 6.88 15.21 -7.77
C THR A 276 7.69 16.48 -7.60
N GLU A 277 8.29 16.65 -6.42
CA GLU A 277 9.29 17.68 -6.18
C GLU A 277 10.66 17.20 -6.69
N ARG A 278 11.57 18.13 -6.93
CA ARG A 278 12.99 17.82 -7.08
C ARG A 278 13.56 17.24 -5.79
N PHE A 279 14.73 16.61 -5.86
CA PHE A 279 15.47 16.29 -4.63
C PHE A 279 15.95 17.55 -3.92
N SER A 280 15.91 17.50 -2.60
CA SER A 280 16.56 18.44 -1.71
C SER A 280 18.02 18.04 -1.51
N GLU A 281 18.92 19.01 -1.44
CA GLU A 281 20.30 18.81 -0.99
C GLU A 281 20.32 18.70 0.53
N HIS A 282 20.45 17.48 1.05
CA HIS A 282 20.56 17.27 2.50
C HIS A 282 21.91 17.77 3.02
N LYS A 283 21.85 18.60 4.06
CA LYS A 283 23.00 19.33 4.63
C LYS A 283 23.11 19.06 6.13
N VAL A 284 24.33 18.84 6.59
CA VAL A 284 24.68 18.83 8.02
C VAL A 284 24.34 20.20 8.63
N GLY A 285 23.74 20.22 9.83
CA GLY A 285 23.23 21.43 10.46
C GLY A 285 21.84 21.90 9.96
N VAL A 286 21.22 21.16 9.04
CA VAL A 286 19.90 21.48 8.47
C VAL A 286 18.97 20.26 8.45
N HIS A 287 19.41 19.13 7.87
CA HIS A 287 18.58 17.95 7.62
C HIS A 287 19.01 16.71 8.41
N ASP A 288 20.08 16.82 9.18
CA ASP A 288 20.79 15.72 9.82
C ASP A 288 20.18 15.28 11.14
N THR A 289 19.67 16.23 11.94
CA THR A 289 19.03 15.95 13.24
C THR A 289 17.68 16.64 13.39
N ALA A 290 16.84 16.12 14.28
CA ALA A 290 15.52 16.67 14.57
C ALA A 290 15.59 18.14 15.02
N ASP A 291 16.53 18.46 15.92
CA ASP A 291 16.74 19.80 16.45
C ASP A 291 17.22 20.77 15.35
N ASN A 292 18.19 20.34 14.53
CA ASN A 292 18.68 21.15 13.42
C ASN A 292 17.58 21.43 12.41
N LEU A 293 16.75 20.43 12.11
CA LEU A 293 15.65 20.54 11.17
C LEU A 293 14.59 21.54 11.65
N ILE A 294 14.17 21.46 12.92
CA ILE A 294 13.24 22.44 13.52
C ILE A 294 13.85 23.84 13.52
N ALA A 295 15.12 23.97 13.88
CA ALA A 295 15.83 25.26 13.89
C ALA A 295 15.95 25.85 12.47
N ALA A 296 16.22 25.02 11.46
CA ALA A 296 16.31 25.42 10.06
C ALA A 296 14.97 25.96 9.53
N VAL A 297 13.85 25.30 9.85
CA VAL A 297 12.50 25.79 9.50
C VAL A 297 12.27 27.18 10.12
N LYS A 298 12.63 27.37 11.40
CA LYS A 298 12.49 28.67 12.09
C LYS A 298 13.37 29.77 11.50
N ARG A 299 14.54 29.42 10.95
CA ARG A 299 15.43 30.35 10.23
C ARG A 299 15.01 30.61 8.78
N ASN A 300 13.97 29.95 8.27
CA ASN A 300 13.54 30.01 6.87
C ASN A 300 14.63 29.56 5.88
N GLU A 301 15.38 28.50 6.21
CA GLU A 301 16.38 27.96 5.27
C GLU A 301 15.73 27.62 3.92
N ALA A 302 16.38 27.99 2.82
CA ALA A 302 15.80 27.88 1.48
C ALA A 302 15.56 26.42 1.06
N GLU A 303 16.54 25.55 1.35
CA GLU A 303 16.54 24.13 0.98
C GLU A 303 15.66 23.29 1.91
N LEU A 304 14.41 23.70 2.14
CA LEU A 304 13.40 22.96 2.89
C LEU A 304 12.13 22.91 2.06
N ALA A 305 11.88 21.74 1.47
CA ALA A 305 10.77 21.51 0.55
C ALA A 305 9.39 21.54 1.25
N PRO A 306 8.31 21.92 0.55
CA PRO A 306 6.95 21.78 1.07
C PRO A 306 6.63 20.38 1.63
N SER A 307 7.04 19.30 0.95
CA SER A 307 6.84 17.93 1.46
C SER A 307 7.43 17.69 2.85
N LEU A 308 8.63 18.20 3.11
CA LEU A 308 9.31 18.10 4.40
C LEU A 308 8.55 18.88 5.50
N LEU A 309 7.96 20.03 5.15
CA LEU A 309 7.14 20.82 6.08
C LEU A 309 5.84 20.10 6.45
N TYR A 310 5.16 19.45 5.49
CA TYR A 310 4.00 18.62 5.78
C TYR A 310 4.34 17.41 6.64
N ALA A 311 5.45 16.73 6.34
CA ALA A 311 5.89 15.59 7.10
C ALA A 311 6.25 15.96 8.54
N MET A 312 6.97 17.08 8.74
CA MET A 312 7.24 17.63 10.07
C MET A 312 5.94 17.96 10.81
N ALA A 313 4.98 18.63 10.16
CA ALA A 313 3.70 18.98 10.77
C ALA A 313 2.92 17.73 11.20
N ALA A 314 2.89 16.68 10.37
CA ALA A 314 2.24 15.41 10.68
C ALA A 314 2.86 14.76 11.92
N VAL A 315 4.19 14.64 11.96
CA VAL A 315 4.93 14.05 13.08
C VAL A 315 4.70 14.83 14.38
N LEU A 316 4.77 16.16 14.33
CA LEU A 316 4.52 17.02 15.49
C LEU A 316 3.08 16.92 16.03
N GLU A 317 2.11 16.53 15.20
CA GLU A 317 0.72 16.25 15.60
C GLU A 317 0.47 14.77 15.93
N GLY A 318 1.52 13.96 16.06
CA GLY A 318 1.39 12.54 16.38
C GLY A 318 0.69 11.74 15.28
N CYS A 319 0.82 12.15 14.03
CA CYS A 319 0.23 11.51 12.86
C CYS A 319 1.33 10.86 12.01
N SER A 320 1.10 9.62 11.58
CA SER A 320 1.99 8.94 10.64
C SER A 320 1.97 9.62 9.25
N TYR A 321 3.11 9.62 8.57
CA TYR A 321 3.30 10.28 7.27
C TYR A 321 3.78 9.32 6.19
N ILE A 322 3.18 9.38 5.00
CA ILE A 322 3.53 8.53 3.87
C ILE A 322 3.88 9.38 2.65
N ASN A 323 5.06 9.18 2.08
CA ASN A 323 5.51 9.83 0.85
C ASN A 323 5.20 8.95 -0.37
N GLY A 324 4.16 9.31 -1.12
CA GLY A 324 3.77 8.63 -2.35
C GLY A 324 4.52 9.07 -3.61
N ALA A 325 5.45 10.01 -3.50
CA ALA A 325 6.22 10.59 -4.60
C ALA A 325 7.74 10.35 -4.40
N PRO A 326 8.59 10.56 -5.42
CA PRO A 326 9.97 10.08 -5.38
C PRO A 326 10.96 11.02 -4.69
N GLN A 327 10.59 12.26 -4.35
CA GLN A 327 11.53 13.17 -3.67
C GLN A 327 11.95 12.65 -2.30
N ASN A 328 13.18 12.98 -1.89
CA ASN A 328 13.82 12.52 -0.66
C ASN A 328 13.32 13.25 0.60
N THR A 329 12.00 13.24 0.84
CA THR A 329 11.36 13.91 1.98
C THR A 329 11.89 13.42 3.33
N LEU A 330 12.15 12.12 3.44
CA LEU A 330 12.48 11.42 4.68
C LEU A 330 13.97 11.54 5.02
N CYS A 331 14.43 12.76 5.27
CA CYS A 331 15.79 13.04 5.74
C CYS A 331 16.04 12.52 7.17
N SER A 332 17.31 12.38 7.57
CA SER A 332 17.69 11.84 8.88
C SER A 332 17.05 12.59 10.05
N GLY A 333 17.00 13.92 10.00
CA GLY A 333 16.37 14.73 11.05
C GLY A 333 14.86 14.54 11.15
N LEU A 334 14.17 14.26 10.03
CA LEU A 334 12.74 13.95 10.06
C LEU A 334 12.48 12.54 10.61
N VAL A 335 13.33 11.57 10.24
CA VAL A 335 13.27 10.20 10.78
C VAL A 335 13.51 10.22 12.29
N GLU A 336 14.53 10.95 12.75
CA GLU A 336 14.81 11.13 14.18
C GLU A 336 13.62 11.78 14.90
N LEU A 337 13.00 12.82 14.32
CA LEU A 337 11.82 13.44 14.88
C LEU A 337 10.65 12.45 14.99
N ALA A 338 10.46 11.60 13.98
CA ALA A 338 9.42 10.56 14.01
C ALA A 338 9.69 9.51 15.10
N HIS A 339 10.96 9.15 15.36
CA HIS A 339 11.34 8.27 16.47
C HIS A 339 10.96 8.89 17.82
N GLN A 340 11.24 10.18 18.02
CA GLN A 340 10.90 10.90 19.25
C GLN A 340 9.38 10.92 19.51
N HIS A 341 8.58 10.99 18.45
CA HIS A 341 7.12 11.05 18.50
C HIS A 341 6.42 9.68 18.43
N LYS A 342 7.16 8.59 18.17
CA LYS A 342 6.64 7.22 18.03
C LYS A 342 5.51 7.10 17.01
N VAL A 343 5.71 7.70 15.84
CA VAL A 343 4.79 7.62 14.69
C VAL A 343 5.50 6.96 13.52
N PHE A 344 4.77 6.41 12.56
CA PHE A 344 5.41 5.84 11.38
C PHE A 344 5.68 6.89 10.31
N VAL A 345 6.79 6.68 9.60
CA VAL A 345 7.05 7.28 8.31
C VAL A 345 7.27 6.19 7.27
N GLY A 346 6.77 6.41 6.05
CA GLY A 346 6.91 5.47 4.95
C GLY A 346 7.05 6.18 3.60
N GLY A 347 7.69 5.52 2.65
CA GLY A 347 8.03 6.09 1.35
C GLY A 347 9.14 5.26 0.69
N ASP A 348 9.54 5.50 -0.56
CA ASP A 348 9.11 6.57 -1.45
C ASP A 348 8.54 6.03 -2.79
N ASP A 349 7.67 6.83 -3.40
CA ASP A 349 7.05 6.68 -4.72
C ASP A 349 6.16 5.43 -4.93
N PHE A 350 4.89 5.61 -5.31
CA PHE A 350 3.95 4.48 -5.50
C PHE A 350 4.41 3.44 -6.54
N LYS A 351 4.46 2.16 -6.17
CA LYS A 351 4.80 1.07 -7.10
C LYS A 351 3.56 0.53 -7.82
N SER A 352 3.05 1.28 -8.79
CA SER A 352 1.81 0.99 -9.53
C SER A 352 1.95 -0.06 -10.65
N GLY A 353 2.44 0.36 -11.83
CA GLY A 353 2.44 -0.44 -13.06
C GLY A 353 3.82 -1.00 -13.43
N GLN A 354 4.56 -0.25 -14.27
CA GLN A 354 5.83 -0.69 -14.87
C GLN A 354 6.85 -1.18 -13.83
N THR A 355 7.12 -0.38 -12.79
CA THR A 355 8.12 -0.75 -11.79
C THR A 355 7.71 -1.99 -10.98
N LYS A 356 6.42 -2.15 -10.69
CA LYS A 356 5.89 -3.33 -10.00
C LYS A 356 6.15 -4.61 -10.82
N MET A 357 5.89 -4.53 -12.11
CA MET A 357 6.16 -5.62 -13.05
C MET A 357 7.67 -5.88 -13.18
N LYS A 358 8.49 -4.83 -13.30
CA LYS A 358 9.95 -4.94 -13.35
C LYS A 358 10.52 -5.68 -12.14
N SER A 359 10.10 -5.30 -10.92
CA SER A 359 10.56 -5.97 -9.69
C SER A 359 10.21 -7.45 -9.64
N ALA A 360 9.06 -7.85 -10.20
CA ALA A 360 8.66 -9.26 -10.26
C ALA A 360 9.40 -10.03 -11.37
N LEU A 361 9.60 -9.42 -12.54
CA LEU A 361 10.28 -10.06 -13.67
C LEU A 361 11.76 -10.27 -13.39
N VAL A 362 12.46 -9.26 -12.88
CA VAL A 362 13.90 -9.38 -12.57
C VAL A 362 14.13 -10.39 -11.45
N GLU A 363 13.27 -10.39 -10.42
CA GLU A 363 13.27 -11.43 -9.38
C GLU A 363 13.13 -12.83 -10.00
N PHE A 364 12.15 -13.03 -10.88
CA PHE A 364 11.92 -14.30 -11.57
C PHE A 364 13.13 -14.76 -12.40
N PHE A 365 13.68 -13.91 -13.26
CA PHE A 365 14.78 -14.30 -14.16
C PHE A 365 16.07 -14.58 -13.42
N VAL A 366 16.46 -13.72 -12.48
CA VAL A 366 17.68 -13.94 -11.67
C VAL A 366 17.51 -15.20 -10.81
N GLY A 367 16.33 -15.42 -10.22
CA GLY A 367 16.02 -16.64 -9.47
C GLY A 367 16.03 -17.91 -10.33
N ALA A 368 15.76 -17.78 -11.63
CA ALA A 368 15.84 -18.87 -12.60
C ALA A 368 17.26 -19.09 -13.18
N GLY A 369 18.27 -18.34 -12.73
CA GLY A 369 19.64 -18.44 -13.25
C GLY A 369 19.83 -17.80 -14.63
N ILE A 370 18.99 -16.85 -15.01
CA ILE A 370 19.05 -16.12 -16.28
C ILE A 370 19.55 -14.70 -15.99
N LYS A 371 20.61 -14.26 -16.69
CA LYS A 371 21.32 -13.01 -16.38
C LYS A 371 20.73 -11.83 -17.16
N PRO A 372 20.12 -10.83 -16.49
CA PRO A 372 19.78 -9.57 -17.14
C PRO A 372 21.05 -8.85 -17.62
N GLU A 373 21.06 -8.43 -18.89
CA GLU A 373 22.14 -7.64 -19.50
C GLU A 373 21.69 -6.22 -19.83
N CYS A 374 20.45 -6.05 -20.30
CA CYS A 374 19.91 -4.75 -20.65
C CYS A 374 18.44 -4.64 -20.24
N ILE A 375 18.06 -3.49 -19.68
CA ILE A 375 16.70 -3.13 -19.28
C ILE A 375 16.43 -1.72 -19.82
N ALA A 376 15.66 -1.61 -20.90
CA ALA A 376 15.26 -0.33 -21.47
C ALA A 376 13.78 -0.04 -21.16
N SER A 377 13.51 0.94 -20.29
CA SER A 377 12.16 1.26 -19.81
C SER A 377 11.67 2.62 -20.32
N TYR A 378 10.85 2.62 -21.36
CA TYR A 378 10.22 3.81 -21.92
C TYR A 378 8.81 4.01 -21.38
N ASN A 379 8.43 5.27 -21.16
CA ASN A 379 7.10 5.63 -20.69
C ASN A 379 6.61 6.91 -21.35
N HIS A 380 5.31 6.99 -21.62
CA HIS A 380 4.66 8.25 -21.90
C HIS A 380 3.25 8.33 -21.32
N LEU A 381 2.87 9.54 -20.90
CA LEU A 381 1.58 9.85 -20.26
C LEU A 381 1.21 11.33 -20.51
N GLY A 382 -0.08 11.64 -20.44
CA GLY A 382 -0.63 12.96 -20.77
C GLY A 382 -1.35 13.67 -19.62
N ASN A 383 -1.30 13.11 -18.41
CA ASN A 383 -1.87 13.72 -17.20
C ASN A 383 -0.89 14.74 -16.58
N ASN A 384 -1.31 15.38 -15.49
CA ASN A 384 -0.49 16.41 -14.82
C ASN A 384 0.82 15.87 -14.23
N ASP A 385 0.89 14.58 -13.88
CA ASP A 385 2.15 13.95 -13.45
C ASP A 385 3.16 13.98 -14.60
N GLY A 386 2.77 13.53 -15.79
CA GLY A 386 3.60 13.63 -16.99
C GLY A 386 4.01 15.06 -17.33
N TYR A 387 3.09 16.02 -17.15
CA TYR A 387 3.37 17.43 -17.41
C TYR A 387 4.40 18.02 -16.42
N ASN A 388 4.33 17.67 -15.14
CA ASN A 388 5.32 18.07 -14.16
C ASN A 388 6.70 17.44 -14.43
N LEU A 389 6.71 16.18 -14.87
CA LEU A 389 7.93 15.42 -15.16
C LEU A 389 8.61 15.83 -16.48
N THR A 390 8.10 16.81 -17.23
CA THR A 390 8.85 17.38 -18.37
C THR A 390 10.07 18.17 -17.92
N ALA A 391 10.07 18.66 -16.68
CA ALA A 391 11.18 19.42 -16.11
C ALA A 391 12.29 18.46 -15.63
N PRO A 392 13.57 18.70 -16.00
CA PRO A 392 14.67 17.77 -15.71
C PRO A 392 14.88 17.46 -14.22
N ARG A 393 14.71 18.45 -13.32
CA ARG A 393 14.94 18.27 -11.88
C ARG A 393 13.92 17.32 -11.25
N GLN A 394 12.65 17.42 -11.68
CA GLN A 394 11.56 16.54 -11.24
C GLN A 394 11.68 15.16 -11.88
N PHE A 395 12.07 15.09 -13.17
CA PHE A 395 12.36 13.82 -13.84
C PHE A 395 13.47 13.04 -13.12
N ARG A 396 14.56 13.72 -12.71
CA ARG A 396 15.70 13.09 -12.02
C ARG A 396 15.28 12.33 -10.76
N SER A 397 14.35 12.87 -9.97
CA SER A 397 13.80 12.18 -8.80
C SER A 397 13.11 10.86 -9.18
N LYS A 398 12.30 10.89 -10.24
CA LYS A 398 11.61 9.70 -10.76
C LYS A 398 12.58 8.69 -11.41
N GLU A 399 13.63 9.18 -12.04
CA GLU A 399 14.68 8.34 -12.64
C GLU A 399 15.39 7.51 -11.57
N ILE A 400 15.87 8.14 -10.49
CA ILE A 400 16.58 7.45 -9.40
C ILE A 400 15.72 6.32 -8.79
N SER A 401 14.48 6.63 -8.39
CA SER A 401 13.57 5.64 -7.77
C SER A 401 13.19 4.47 -8.71
N LYS A 402 13.25 4.67 -10.03
CA LYS A 402 12.96 3.61 -11.01
C LYS A 402 14.18 2.77 -11.39
N SER A 403 15.39 3.30 -11.23
CA SER A 403 16.65 2.61 -11.54
C SER A 403 17.02 1.62 -10.44
N ASN A 404 16.95 2.03 -9.18
CA ASN A 404 17.53 1.26 -8.06
C ASN A 404 16.77 -0.05 -7.74
N VAL A 405 15.59 -0.26 -8.33
CA VAL A 405 14.69 -1.40 -8.02
C VAL A 405 15.27 -2.78 -8.39
N VAL A 406 16.38 -2.83 -9.14
CA VAL A 406 17.03 -4.08 -9.57
C VAL A 406 18.33 -4.38 -8.82
N ASP A 407 18.82 -3.43 -8.03
CA ASP A 407 20.16 -3.48 -7.43
C ASP A 407 20.33 -4.67 -6.47
N ASP A 408 19.35 -4.90 -5.59
CA ASP A 408 19.38 -6.00 -4.62
C ASP A 408 19.36 -7.37 -5.31
N MET A 409 18.62 -7.50 -6.41
CA MET A 409 18.59 -8.75 -7.18
C MET A 409 19.93 -9.00 -7.89
N VAL A 410 20.56 -7.98 -8.47
CA VAL A 410 21.89 -8.10 -9.08
C VAL A 410 22.92 -8.52 -8.02
N SER A 411 22.91 -7.87 -6.85
CA SER A 411 23.80 -8.21 -5.74
C SER A 411 23.54 -9.59 -5.11
N SER A 412 22.33 -10.16 -5.28
CA SER A 412 21.98 -11.45 -4.68
C SER A 412 22.61 -12.67 -5.37
N ASN A 413 23.20 -12.51 -6.56
CA ASN A 413 23.65 -13.63 -7.37
C ASN A 413 25.05 -13.39 -7.96
N GLU A 414 26.08 -13.69 -7.18
CA GLU A 414 27.50 -13.59 -7.56
C GLU A 414 27.89 -14.56 -8.70
N ILE A 415 27.05 -15.57 -9.02
CA ILE A 415 27.30 -16.47 -10.15
C ILE A 415 26.97 -15.78 -11.48
N LEU A 416 25.82 -15.10 -11.55
CA LEU A 416 25.42 -14.33 -12.73
C LEU A 416 26.19 -13.00 -12.80
N PHE A 417 26.47 -12.38 -11.66
CA PHE A 417 27.17 -11.11 -11.54
C PHE A 417 28.41 -11.25 -10.64
N PRO A 418 29.50 -11.87 -11.13
CA PRO A 418 30.75 -11.98 -10.39
C PRO A 418 31.28 -10.62 -9.95
N GLU A 419 32.10 -10.60 -8.89
CA GLU A 419 32.75 -9.37 -8.42
C GLU A 419 33.50 -8.68 -9.57
N GLY A 420 33.29 -7.37 -9.71
CA GLY A 420 33.85 -6.56 -10.80
C GLY A 420 33.06 -6.60 -12.11
N SER A 421 32.00 -7.41 -12.22
CA SER A 421 31.09 -7.35 -13.37
C SER A 421 30.28 -6.05 -13.40
N SER A 422 29.94 -5.59 -14.60
CA SER A 422 29.03 -4.46 -14.76
C SER A 422 27.60 -4.87 -14.39
N LYS A 423 26.88 -3.94 -13.78
CA LYS A 423 25.42 -4.00 -13.69
C LYS A 423 24.81 -4.07 -15.10
N PRO A 424 23.58 -4.59 -15.26
CA PRO A 424 22.89 -4.49 -16.54
C PRO A 424 22.77 -3.02 -16.96
N ASP A 425 22.85 -2.78 -18.27
CA ASP A 425 22.51 -1.48 -18.84
C ASP A 425 21.06 -1.15 -18.47
N HIS A 426 20.83 0.00 -17.84
CA HIS A 426 19.50 0.38 -17.37
C HIS A 426 19.16 1.81 -17.78
N CYS A 427 18.17 1.94 -18.67
CA CYS A 427 17.69 3.23 -19.16
C CYS A 427 16.23 3.44 -18.79
N ILE A 428 15.90 4.64 -18.30
CA ILE A 428 14.53 5.05 -18.00
C ILE A 428 14.21 6.33 -18.75
N VAL A 429 13.09 6.32 -19.48
CA VAL A 429 12.60 7.48 -20.23
C VAL A 429 11.15 7.74 -19.84
N ILE A 430 10.81 9.01 -19.63
CA ILE A 430 9.44 9.48 -19.44
C ILE A 430 9.22 10.66 -20.39
N LYS A 431 8.14 10.60 -21.18
CA LYS A 431 7.73 11.68 -22.09
C LYS A 431 6.30 12.11 -21.82
N TYR A 432 6.06 13.42 -21.93
CA TYR A 432 4.71 13.97 -21.88
C TYR A 432 4.07 13.93 -23.25
N LEU A 433 2.95 13.21 -23.37
CA LEU A 433 2.13 13.12 -24.57
C LEU A 433 0.66 13.35 -24.19
N PRO A 434 0.13 14.58 -24.32
CA PRO A 434 -1.18 14.96 -23.79
C PRO A 434 -2.33 14.03 -24.21
N TYR A 435 -2.27 13.50 -25.45
CA TYR A 435 -3.34 12.72 -26.05
C TYR A 435 -3.73 11.47 -25.23
N VAL A 436 -2.78 10.82 -24.55
CA VAL A 436 -3.08 9.59 -23.81
C VAL A 436 -3.67 9.84 -22.42
N GLY A 437 -3.69 11.10 -21.95
CA GLY A 437 -4.22 11.46 -20.63
C GLY A 437 -3.62 10.61 -19.50
N ASP A 438 -4.47 10.06 -18.63
CA ASP A 438 -4.07 9.18 -17.52
C ASP A 438 -3.64 7.76 -17.96
N SER A 439 -3.93 7.38 -19.22
CA SER A 439 -3.65 6.07 -19.81
C SER A 439 -2.18 5.95 -20.23
N LYS A 440 -1.30 5.99 -19.24
CA LYS A 440 0.15 5.84 -19.38
C LYS A 440 0.50 4.57 -20.18
N ARG A 441 1.44 4.70 -21.11
CA ARG A 441 2.03 3.57 -21.85
C ARG A 441 3.44 3.31 -21.35
N ALA A 442 3.71 2.07 -20.96
CA ALA A 442 5.04 1.57 -20.65
C ALA A 442 5.47 0.60 -21.75
N LEU A 443 6.69 0.79 -22.25
CA LEU A 443 7.34 -0.10 -23.19
C LEU A 443 8.68 -0.48 -22.59
N ASP A 444 8.85 -1.76 -22.32
CA ASP A 444 10.06 -2.31 -21.71
C ASP A 444 10.67 -3.35 -22.64
N GLU A 445 11.97 -3.26 -22.84
CA GLU A 445 12.77 -4.31 -23.45
C GLU A 445 13.74 -4.85 -22.40
N TYR A 446 13.73 -6.17 -22.25
CA TYR A 446 14.67 -6.90 -21.39
C TYR A 446 15.49 -7.85 -22.25
N THR A 447 16.80 -7.72 -22.22
CA THR A 447 17.73 -8.63 -22.88
C THR A 447 18.50 -9.39 -21.80
N PHE A 448 18.55 -10.71 -21.96
CA PHE A 448 19.18 -11.63 -21.03
C PHE A 448 20.20 -12.51 -21.73
N SER A 449 21.33 -12.74 -21.07
CA SER A 449 22.24 -13.83 -21.41
C SER A 449 21.70 -15.15 -20.85
N ILE A 450 21.67 -16.18 -21.69
CA ILE A 450 21.23 -17.54 -21.35
C ILE A 450 22.33 -18.57 -21.67
N PHE A 451 22.00 -19.85 -21.58
CA PHE A 451 22.93 -20.97 -21.73
C PHE A 451 23.76 -20.89 -23.02
N MET A 452 25.07 -21.18 -22.90
CA MET A 452 26.03 -21.30 -24.02
C MET A 452 26.16 -20.04 -24.90
N GLY A 453 26.03 -18.86 -24.32
CA GLY A 453 26.16 -17.58 -25.04
C GLY A 453 24.93 -17.23 -25.89
N GLY A 454 23.81 -17.93 -25.68
CA GLY A 454 22.53 -17.53 -26.27
C GLY A 454 21.98 -16.27 -25.60
N GLU A 455 21.05 -15.62 -26.28
CA GLU A 455 20.34 -14.46 -25.79
C GLU A 455 18.82 -14.72 -25.78
N GLN A 456 18.14 -14.14 -24.79
CA GLN A 456 16.68 -14.08 -24.73
C GLN A 456 16.26 -12.61 -24.64
N THR A 457 15.29 -12.22 -25.47
CA THR A 457 14.76 -10.85 -25.46
C THR A 457 13.25 -10.87 -25.21
N ILE A 458 12.79 -10.01 -24.30
CA ILE A 458 11.38 -9.83 -23.96
C ILE A 458 11.02 -8.37 -24.21
N VAL A 459 10.08 -8.16 -25.13
CA VAL A 459 9.48 -6.85 -25.38
C VAL A 459 8.09 -6.83 -24.78
N LEU A 460 7.84 -5.87 -23.91
CA LEU A 460 6.61 -5.75 -23.16
C LEU A 460 5.97 -4.38 -23.40
N HIS A 461 4.70 -4.39 -23.78
CA HIS A 461 3.86 -3.18 -23.82
C HIS A 461 2.77 -3.27 -22.77
N ASN A 462 2.73 -2.29 -21.88
CA ASN A 462 1.77 -2.19 -20.78
C ASN A 462 0.97 -0.88 -20.87
N THR A 463 -0.35 -1.00 -21.00
CA THR A 463 -1.27 0.15 -20.87
C THR A 463 -1.72 0.23 -19.42
N CYS A 464 -1.27 1.27 -18.74
CA CYS A 464 -1.50 1.53 -17.33
C CYS A 464 -2.46 2.73 -17.20
N GLU A 465 -3.69 2.50 -16.76
CA GLU A 465 -4.51 3.60 -16.24
C GLU A 465 -3.93 3.99 -14.88
N ASP A 466 -3.06 4.99 -14.86
CA ASP A 466 -2.08 5.18 -13.78
C ASP A 466 -2.75 5.47 -12.44
N SER A 467 -3.79 6.32 -12.44
CA SER A 467 -4.55 6.65 -11.24
C SER A 467 -5.39 5.49 -10.73
N LEU A 468 -5.90 4.63 -11.61
CA LEU A 468 -6.63 3.42 -11.23
C LEU A 468 -5.70 2.34 -10.65
N LEU A 469 -4.41 2.36 -10.99
CA LEU A 469 -3.40 1.51 -10.37
C LEU A 469 -2.82 2.10 -9.08
N ALA A 470 -2.68 3.43 -8.98
CA ALA A 470 -2.13 4.10 -7.81
C ALA A 470 -3.14 4.22 -6.65
N THR A 471 -4.42 4.46 -6.96
CA THR A 471 -5.49 4.64 -5.95
C THR A 471 -5.62 3.46 -4.98
N PRO A 472 -5.62 2.19 -5.43
CA PRO A 472 -5.66 1.06 -4.50
C PRO A 472 -4.40 0.96 -3.61
N LEU A 473 -3.24 1.43 -4.09
CA LEU A 473 -2.03 1.47 -3.26
C LEU A 473 -2.12 2.52 -2.16
N ILE A 474 -2.73 3.68 -2.44
CA ILE A 474 -3.01 4.70 -1.41
C ILE A 474 -3.87 4.09 -0.30
N ILE A 475 -4.90 3.33 -0.67
CA ILE A 475 -5.76 2.62 0.28
C ILE A 475 -4.94 1.62 1.10
N ASP A 476 -4.15 0.77 0.44
CA ASP A 476 -3.33 -0.25 1.13
C ASP A 476 -2.30 0.37 2.08
N LEU A 477 -1.66 1.46 1.67
CA LEU A 477 -0.68 2.19 2.47
C LEU A 477 -1.31 2.71 3.76
N VAL A 478 -2.49 3.34 3.67
CA VAL A 478 -3.23 3.84 4.84
C VAL A 478 -3.69 2.69 5.74
N VAL A 479 -4.29 1.65 5.17
CA VAL A 479 -4.84 0.50 5.95
C VAL A 479 -3.72 -0.24 6.68
N LEU A 480 -2.59 -0.52 6.01
CA LEU A 480 -1.47 -1.21 6.64
C LEU A 480 -0.78 -0.32 7.69
N THR A 481 -0.61 0.97 7.42
CA THR A 481 -0.03 1.90 8.42
C THR A 481 -0.88 1.93 9.68
N GLU A 482 -2.20 2.08 9.53
CA GLU A 482 -3.12 2.06 10.68
C GLU A 482 -3.04 0.75 11.45
N LEU A 483 -3.04 -0.40 10.75
CA LEU A 483 -2.94 -1.70 11.39
C LEU A 483 -1.68 -1.79 12.23
N MET A 484 -0.54 -1.35 11.69
CA MET A 484 0.74 -1.44 12.38
C MET A 484 0.82 -0.50 13.59
N GLU A 485 0.10 0.61 13.59
CA GLU A 485 -0.02 1.48 14.79
C GLU A 485 -0.80 0.82 15.93
N ARG A 486 -1.52 -0.28 15.68
CA ARG A 486 -2.19 -1.10 16.70
C ARG A 486 -1.38 -2.33 17.11
N VAL A 487 -0.21 -2.55 16.51
CA VAL A 487 0.66 -3.67 16.79
C VAL A 487 1.77 -3.22 17.72
N SER A 488 1.97 -3.99 18.79
CA SER A 488 3.12 -3.85 19.68
C SER A 488 3.79 -5.22 19.88
N ILE A 489 5.09 -5.20 20.13
CA ILE A 489 5.93 -6.39 20.21
C ILE A 489 6.79 -6.37 21.47
N ALA A 490 7.02 -7.52 22.10
CA ALA A 490 7.94 -7.68 23.21
C ALA A 490 8.78 -8.95 23.02
N THR A 491 10.01 -8.96 23.54
CA THR A 491 10.75 -10.20 23.76
C THR A 491 10.23 -10.88 25.03
N GLU A 492 10.22 -12.21 25.07
CA GLU A 492 9.78 -12.95 26.28
C GLU A 492 10.84 -13.00 27.41
N GLU A 493 11.92 -12.21 27.33
CA GLU A 493 12.99 -12.23 28.33
C GLU A 493 12.70 -11.32 29.54
N GLY A 494 12.39 -11.92 30.69
CA GLY A 494 12.32 -11.25 32.00
C GLY A 494 10.93 -11.18 32.65
N ALA A 495 10.89 -10.81 33.94
CA ALA A 495 9.65 -10.78 34.74
C ALA A 495 8.71 -9.61 34.43
N GLN A 496 9.05 -8.74 33.47
CA GLN A 496 8.30 -7.54 33.14
C GLN A 496 8.30 -7.32 31.62
N GLN A 497 7.26 -7.80 30.95
CA GLN A 497 7.08 -7.62 29.49
C GLN A 497 6.79 -6.15 29.18
N SER A 498 7.77 -5.42 28.63
CA SER A 498 7.55 -4.10 28.04
C SER A 498 7.25 -4.25 26.55
N TYR A 499 6.01 -3.98 26.16
CA TYR A 499 5.62 -3.91 24.75
C TYR A 499 6.16 -2.63 24.12
N GLU A 500 6.81 -2.78 22.98
CA GLU A 500 7.44 -1.71 22.21
C GLU A 500 6.70 -1.48 20.90
N HIS A 501 6.80 -0.24 20.42
CA HIS A 501 6.38 0.13 19.07
C HIS A 501 7.40 -0.42 18.07
N MET A 502 6.94 -0.84 16.89
CA MET A 502 7.87 -1.26 15.84
C MET A 502 8.71 -0.09 15.34
N GLU A 503 9.77 -0.40 14.60
CA GLU A 503 10.62 0.62 13.99
C GLU A 503 9.81 1.65 13.18
N THR A 504 10.18 2.93 13.31
CA THR A 504 9.44 4.09 12.79
C THR A 504 9.41 4.12 11.27
N ILE A 505 10.51 3.74 10.61
CA ILE A 505 10.49 3.54 9.16
C ILE A 505 9.74 2.24 8.87
N LEU A 506 8.48 2.35 8.43
CA LEU A 506 7.60 1.21 8.23
C LEU A 506 7.89 0.50 6.90
N SER A 507 9.02 -0.20 6.84
CA SER A 507 9.49 -0.92 5.66
C SER A 507 8.56 -2.06 5.21
N LEU A 508 7.58 -2.47 6.03
CA LEU A 508 6.52 -3.40 5.62
C LEU A 508 5.70 -2.87 4.43
N LEU A 509 5.65 -1.55 4.24
CA LEU A 509 4.98 -0.89 3.11
C LEU A 509 5.72 -1.03 1.77
N SER A 510 6.91 -1.63 1.75
CA SER A 510 7.78 -1.69 0.57
C SER A 510 7.14 -2.33 -0.67
N TYR A 511 6.17 -3.24 -0.48
CA TYR A 511 5.38 -3.81 -1.59
C TYR A 511 4.67 -2.75 -2.43
N LEU A 512 4.33 -1.62 -1.82
CA LEU A 512 3.54 -0.52 -2.38
C LEU A 512 4.40 0.64 -2.88
N LEU A 513 5.73 0.57 -2.68
CA LEU A 513 6.67 1.67 -2.88
C LEU A 513 7.85 1.25 -3.78
N LYS A 514 8.36 2.18 -4.61
CA LYS A 514 9.40 1.90 -5.61
C LYS A 514 10.80 1.96 -5.02
N ALA A 515 11.04 2.96 -4.17
CA ALA A 515 12.31 3.18 -3.50
C ALA A 515 12.05 3.15 -1.98
N PRO A 516 11.80 1.96 -1.41
CA PRO A 516 11.41 1.88 -0.03
C PRO A 516 12.53 2.39 0.89
N GLN A 517 12.17 3.32 1.77
CA GLN A 517 12.99 3.70 2.91
C GLN A 517 13.04 2.51 3.87
N VAL A 518 14.24 2.27 4.40
CA VAL A 518 14.48 1.23 5.40
C VAL A 518 15.23 1.83 6.59
N PRO A 519 15.15 1.19 7.77
CA PRO A 519 15.93 1.61 8.95
C PRO A 519 17.43 1.68 8.64
N GLU A 520 18.14 2.61 9.27
CA GLU A 520 19.57 2.79 9.05
C GLU A 520 20.35 1.48 9.31
N GLY A 521 21.27 1.15 8.41
CA GLY A 521 22.07 -0.07 8.49
C GLY A 521 21.35 -1.36 8.07
N THR A 522 20.10 -1.29 7.61
CA THR A 522 19.33 -2.46 7.14
C THR A 522 19.24 -2.52 5.61
N PRO A 523 19.07 -3.72 5.01
CA PRO A 523 19.06 -3.87 3.56
C PRO A 523 17.73 -3.43 2.94
N VAL A 524 17.82 -2.82 1.76
CA VAL A 524 16.67 -2.59 0.87
C VAL A 524 16.35 -3.89 0.12
N VAL A 525 15.09 -4.31 0.14
CA VAL A 525 14.59 -5.45 -0.64
C VAL A 525 13.55 -4.92 -1.62
N ASN A 526 13.77 -5.08 -2.92
CA ASN A 526 12.83 -4.65 -3.97
C ASN A 526 12.06 -5.81 -4.61
N ALA A 527 12.56 -7.04 -4.47
CA ALA A 527 11.93 -8.28 -4.91
C ALA A 527 10.45 -8.34 -4.47
N LEU A 528 9.53 -8.30 -5.44
CA LEU A 528 8.12 -8.02 -5.17
C LEU A 528 7.46 -9.13 -4.36
N ASN A 529 7.78 -10.40 -4.67
CA ASN A 529 7.15 -11.52 -3.98
C ASN A 529 7.67 -11.66 -2.55
N ARG A 530 8.97 -11.40 -2.32
CA ARG A 530 9.54 -11.32 -0.95
C ARG A 530 8.84 -10.25 -0.09
N GLN A 531 8.57 -9.08 -0.66
CA GLN A 531 7.84 -8.02 0.05
C GLN A 531 6.39 -8.42 0.37
N LYS A 532 5.68 -9.07 -0.57
CA LYS A 532 4.32 -9.59 -0.32
C LYS A 532 4.33 -10.66 0.77
N GLN A 533 5.28 -11.59 0.71
CA GLN A 533 5.43 -12.65 1.70
C GLN A 533 5.74 -12.09 3.09
N ALA A 534 6.48 -10.98 3.20
CA ALA A 534 6.70 -10.30 4.46
C ALA A 534 5.38 -9.81 5.08
N ILE A 535 4.49 -9.17 4.29
CA ILE A 535 3.15 -8.76 4.76
C ILE A 535 2.36 -9.97 5.23
N GLU A 536 2.28 -11.02 4.43
CA GLU A 536 1.53 -12.24 4.76
C GLU A 536 2.05 -12.92 6.04
N ASN A 537 3.37 -13.05 6.17
CA ASN A 537 3.99 -13.69 7.33
C ASN A 537 3.85 -12.85 8.62
N VAL A 538 3.89 -11.52 8.52
CA VAL A 538 3.58 -10.66 9.67
C VAL A 538 2.14 -10.90 10.12
N LEU A 539 1.17 -10.89 9.19
CA LEU A 539 -0.25 -11.14 9.54
C LEU A 539 -0.46 -12.51 10.17
N ARG A 540 0.24 -13.54 9.68
CA ARG A 540 0.23 -14.89 10.27
C ARG A 540 0.81 -14.89 11.69
N ALA A 541 1.92 -14.19 11.92
CA ALA A 541 2.53 -14.07 13.23
C ALA A 541 1.61 -13.37 14.26
N LEU A 542 0.86 -12.34 13.84
CA LEU A 542 -0.12 -11.65 14.69
C LEU A 542 -1.24 -12.58 15.19
N VAL A 543 -1.48 -13.70 14.51
CA VAL A 543 -2.43 -14.74 14.93
C VAL A 543 -1.74 -16.05 15.31
N GLY A 544 -0.45 -16.00 15.66
CA GLY A 544 0.37 -17.11 16.16
C GLY A 544 0.54 -18.28 15.20
N LEU A 545 0.41 -18.04 13.89
CA LEU A 545 0.74 -19.02 12.86
C LEU A 545 2.20 -18.84 12.42
N PRO A 546 2.92 -19.94 12.11
CA PRO A 546 4.26 -19.86 11.55
C PRO A 546 4.25 -19.23 10.16
N ALA A 547 5.40 -18.72 9.73
CA ALA A 547 5.62 -18.29 8.35
C ALA A 547 5.30 -19.43 7.35
N GLU A 548 4.79 -19.06 6.18
CA GLU A 548 4.49 -20.03 5.13
C GLU A 548 5.79 -20.59 4.51
N ASN A 549 5.97 -21.90 4.60
CA ASN A 549 7.23 -22.58 4.22
C ASN A 549 7.17 -23.24 2.83
N ASN A 550 5.97 -23.49 2.29
CA ASN A 550 5.76 -24.11 0.97
C ASN A 550 6.44 -25.49 0.78
N MET A 551 6.84 -26.17 1.86
CA MET A 551 7.46 -27.51 1.77
C MET A 551 6.43 -28.59 1.43
N LEU A 552 5.16 -28.41 1.83
CA LEU A 552 4.04 -29.32 1.58
C LEU A 552 4.40 -30.78 1.93
N LEU A 553 5.00 -31.01 3.10
CA LEU A 553 5.54 -32.33 3.46
C LEU A 553 4.42 -33.36 3.62
N GLU A 554 3.22 -32.95 3.99
CA GLU A 554 2.00 -33.78 4.04
C GLU A 554 1.61 -34.27 2.63
N CYS A 555 1.98 -33.55 1.58
CA CYS A 555 1.80 -34.00 0.20
C CYS A 555 2.91 -34.99 -0.24
N ARG A 556 4.10 -34.88 0.34
CA ARG A 556 5.32 -35.57 -0.12
C ARG A 556 5.72 -36.78 0.73
N VAL A 557 5.23 -36.85 1.97
CA VAL A 557 5.62 -37.84 2.98
C VAL A 557 4.38 -38.61 3.46
N PRO A 558 4.29 -39.92 3.20
CA PRO A 558 3.07 -40.69 3.46
C PRO A 558 2.57 -40.70 4.91
N PHE A 559 3.46 -40.76 5.91
CA PHE A 559 3.03 -40.80 7.31
C PHE A 559 2.49 -39.43 7.79
N LEU A 560 3.11 -38.32 7.37
CA LEU A 560 2.58 -36.98 7.61
C LEU A 560 1.23 -36.77 6.93
N ARG A 561 1.04 -37.33 5.72
CA ARG A 561 -0.26 -37.31 5.04
C ARG A 561 -1.34 -38.01 5.86
N ALA A 562 -1.03 -39.20 6.39
CA ALA A 562 -1.97 -39.99 7.18
C ALA A 562 -2.35 -39.25 8.47
N GLU A 563 -1.36 -38.68 9.16
CA GLU A 563 -1.56 -37.85 10.36
C GLU A 563 -2.45 -36.62 10.06
N HIS A 564 -2.14 -35.87 9.00
CA HIS A 564 -2.94 -34.71 8.57
C HIS A 564 -4.39 -35.07 8.23
N GLN A 565 -4.61 -36.26 7.66
CA GLN A 565 -5.93 -36.81 7.36
C GLN A 565 -6.68 -37.35 8.59
N GLY A 566 -6.01 -37.40 9.75
CA GLY A 566 -6.59 -37.83 11.03
C GLY A 566 -6.47 -39.33 11.30
N ALA A 567 -5.58 -40.03 10.62
CA ALA A 567 -5.20 -41.39 11.02
C ALA A 567 -4.37 -41.32 12.33
N PRO A 568 -4.59 -42.23 13.29
CA PRO A 568 -3.72 -42.32 14.46
C PRO A 568 -2.31 -42.73 14.04
N LEU A 569 -1.31 -42.06 14.61
CA LEU A 569 0.12 -42.38 14.46
C LEU A 569 0.46 -43.77 15.01
#